data_AF-A0A7V8E3E6-F1
#
_entry.id   AF-A0A7V8E3E6-F1
#
_cell.length_a   1.000
_cell.length_b   1.000
_cell.length_c   1.000
_cell.angle_alpha   90.00
_cell.angle_beta   90.00
_cell.angle_gamma   90.00
#
_symmetry.space_group_name_H-M   'P 1'
#
loop_
_entity.id
_entity.type
_entity.pdbx_description
1 polymer ?
#
loop_
_entity_poly.entity_id
_entity_poly.type
_entity_poly.pdbx_seq_one_letter_code
_entity_poly.pdbx_strand_id
1 'polypeptide(L)'
;MRGELAPVIGTVTMDYLTVDVGHIPGVHVGDEVVLIGKQGEREIKVTHLAQLAQTIPLEITCGLGKRVRRVYVSSAREHAKWHRFSNEQVASCERNP
;
A
#
# COMPACT_ATOMS: atom_id res chain seq x y z
N MET A 1 -14.40 1.27 3.73
CA MET A 1 -14.65 2.35 4.70
C MET A 1 -15.37 1.75 5.89
N ARG A 2 -14.89 1.96 7.12
CA ARG A 2 -15.44 1.33 8.35
C ARG A 2 -15.61 -0.20 8.25
N GLY A 3 -14.78 -0.88 7.44
CA GLY A 3 -14.88 -2.33 7.21
C GLY A 3 -15.91 -2.75 6.14
N GLU A 4 -16.59 -1.81 5.51
CA GLU A 4 -17.54 -2.05 4.40
C GLU A 4 -16.95 -1.65 3.04
N LEU A 5 -17.40 -2.33 1.98
CA LEU A 5 -17.04 -1.97 0.60
C LEU A 5 -17.92 -0.83 0.12
N ALA A 6 -17.29 0.18 -0.48
CA ALA A 6 -17.94 1.32 -1.10
C ALA A 6 -17.59 1.31 -2.61
N PRO A 7 -18.57 1.17 -3.52
CA PRO A 7 -18.28 1.14 -4.95
C PRO A 7 -17.86 2.52 -5.44
N VAL A 8 -16.91 2.56 -6.38
CA VAL A 8 -16.51 3.79 -7.07
C VAL A 8 -17.63 4.17 -8.05
N ILE A 9 -18.06 5.42 -8.00
CA ILE A 9 -19.09 5.99 -8.87
C ILE A 9 -18.52 7.15 -9.68
N GLY A 10 -19.00 7.30 -10.91
CA GLY A 10 -18.50 8.31 -11.84
C GLY A 10 -17.10 8.00 -12.38
N THR A 11 -16.38 9.04 -12.79
CA THR A 11 -15.06 8.93 -13.42
C THR A 11 -13.95 9.23 -12.42
N VAL A 12 -12.88 8.43 -12.44
CA VAL A 12 -11.66 8.72 -11.69
C VAL A 12 -10.94 9.89 -12.34
N THR A 13 -10.61 10.91 -11.56
CA THR A 13 -9.86 12.10 -12.01
C THR A 13 -8.39 12.00 -11.60
N MET A 14 -7.60 13.03 -11.90
CA MET A 14 -6.17 13.05 -11.59
C MET A 14 -5.85 12.93 -10.09
N ASP A 15 -6.71 13.50 -9.24
CA ASP A 15 -6.49 13.61 -7.79
C ASP A 15 -7.65 13.07 -6.94
N TYR A 16 -8.83 12.89 -7.53
CA TYR A 16 -10.05 12.50 -6.81
C TYR A 16 -10.73 11.30 -7.44
N LEU A 17 -11.30 10.46 -6.58
CA LEU A 17 -12.26 9.42 -6.91
C LEU A 17 -13.50 9.60 -6.04
N THR A 18 -14.67 9.30 -6.60
CA THR A 18 -15.94 9.39 -5.86
C THR A 18 -16.42 7.98 -5.54
N VAL A 19 -16.91 7.76 -4.33
CA VAL A 19 -17.46 6.48 -3.88
C VAL A 19 -18.86 6.68 -3.33
N ASP A 20 -19.72 5.68 -3.52
CA ASP A 20 -21.04 5.67 -2.91
C ASP A 20 -20.93 5.19 -1.46
N VAL A 21 -21.39 6.03 -0.54
CA VAL A 21 -21.42 5.78 0.91
C VAL A 21 -22.85 5.72 1.45
N GLY A 22 -23.87 5.75 0.59
CA GLY A 22 -25.27 5.83 1.01
C GLY A 22 -25.74 4.65 1.87
N HIS A 23 -25.13 3.47 1.73
CA HIS A 23 -25.41 2.29 2.54
C HIS A 23 -24.60 2.20 3.84
N ILE A 24 -23.59 3.05 4.03
CA ILE A 24 -22.69 2.99 5.20
C ILE A 24 -23.13 4.05 6.22
N PRO A 25 -23.72 3.66 7.37
CA PRO A 25 -24.20 4.63 8.35
C PRO A 25 -23.04 5.34 9.04
N GLY A 26 -23.23 6.61 9.42
CA GLY A 26 -22.30 7.36 10.27
C GLY A 26 -20.94 7.66 9.64
N VAL A 27 -20.90 7.84 8.32
CA VAL A 27 -19.72 8.33 7.59
C VAL A 27 -19.51 9.82 7.83
N HIS A 28 -18.29 10.20 8.17
CA HIS A 28 -17.90 11.59 8.41
C HIS A 28 -16.65 11.97 7.62
N VAL A 29 -16.46 13.28 7.45
CA VAL A 29 -15.22 13.83 6.87
C VAL A 29 -14.05 13.48 7.77
N GLY A 30 -12.99 12.93 7.18
CA GLY A 30 -11.78 12.49 7.89
C GLY A 30 -11.76 11.00 8.24
N ASP A 31 -12.83 10.26 7.96
CA ASP A 31 -12.86 8.81 8.13
C ASP A 31 -11.84 8.10 7.24
N GLU A 32 -11.20 7.07 7.79
CA GLU A 32 -10.19 6.29 7.10
C GLU A 32 -10.79 5.38 6.01
N VAL A 33 -10.18 5.44 4.83
CA VAL A 33 -10.46 4.58 3.69
C VAL A 33 -9.22 3.80 3.30
N VAL A 34 -9.40 2.49 3.08
CA VAL A 34 -8.32 1.60 2.64
C VAL A 34 -8.56 1.24 1.17
N LEU A 35 -7.66 1.71 0.29
CA LEU A 35 -7.67 1.40 -1.14
C LEU A 35 -7.01 0.04 -1.44
N ILE A 36 -5.91 -0.25 -0.74
CA ILE A 36 -5.15 -1.51 -0.85
C ILE A 36 -4.74 -1.90 0.57
N GLY A 37 -5.07 -3.11 1.00
CA GLY A 37 -4.79 -3.61 2.34
C GLY A 37 -6.05 -4.05 3.09
N LYS A 38 -5.94 -4.17 4.41
CA LYS A 38 -6.97 -4.73 5.29
C LYS A 38 -7.63 -3.63 6.13
N GLN A 39 -8.96 -3.66 6.22
CA GLN A 39 -9.75 -2.82 7.14
C GLN A 39 -10.79 -3.71 7.83
N GLY A 40 -10.67 -3.88 9.15
CA GLY A 40 -11.50 -4.84 9.89
C GLY A 40 -11.31 -6.27 9.34
N GLU A 41 -12.41 -6.95 9.02
CA GLU A 41 -12.38 -8.30 8.45
C GLU A 41 -12.21 -8.35 6.93
N ARG A 42 -12.28 -7.20 6.24
CA ARG A 42 -12.17 -7.14 4.78
C ARG A 42 -10.77 -6.76 4.33
N GLU A 43 -10.34 -7.32 3.21
CA GLU A 43 -9.04 -7.06 2.60
C GLU A 43 -9.18 -6.84 1.09
N ILE A 44 -8.60 -5.75 0.60
CA ILE A 44 -8.44 -5.46 -0.83
C ILE A 44 -6.99 -5.79 -1.19
N LYS A 45 -6.79 -6.94 -1.83
CA LYS A 45 -5.46 -7.38 -2.25
C LYS A 45 -5.02 -6.63 -3.50
N VAL A 46 -3.74 -6.31 -3.60
CA VAL A 46 -3.15 -5.71 -4.80
C VAL A 46 -3.31 -6.61 -6.03
N THR A 47 -3.32 -7.93 -5.84
CA THR A 47 -3.55 -8.91 -6.90
C THR A 47 -4.94 -8.78 -7.52
N HIS A 48 -5.95 -8.44 -6.72
CA HIS A 48 -7.30 -8.23 -7.21
C HIS A 48 -7.37 -6.98 -8.11
N LEU A 49 -6.72 -5.90 -7.72
CA LEU A 49 -6.62 -4.69 -8.55
C LEU A 49 -5.87 -4.95 -9.85
N ALA A 50 -4.78 -5.71 -9.78
CA ALA A 50 -4.00 -6.08 -10.96
C ALA A 50 -4.85 -6.91 -11.96
N GLN A 51 -5.67 -7.83 -11.47
CA GLN A 51 -6.62 -8.59 -12.30
C GLN A 51 -7.65 -7.69 -12.97
N LEU A 52 -8.26 -6.75 -12.22
CA LEU A 52 -9.22 -5.79 -12.77
C LEU A 52 -8.60 -4.88 -13.84
N ALA A 53 -7.35 -4.47 -13.63
CA ALA A 53 -6.59 -3.63 -14.55
C ALA A 53 -5.85 -4.43 -15.65
N GLN A 54 -6.02 -5.76 -15.71
CA GLN A 54 -5.34 -6.66 -16.66
C GLN A 54 -3.81 -6.51 -16.68
N THR A 55 -3.22 -6.33 -15.50
CA THR A 55 -1.78 -6.15 -15.31
C THR A 55 -1.24 -7.07 -14.21
N ILE A 56 0.04 -6.95 -13.90
CA ILE A 56 0.73 -7.63 -12.80
C ILE A 56 0.74 -6.78 -11.53
N PRO A 57 0.78 -7.40 -10.33
CA PRO A 57 0.81 -6.68 -9.05
C PRO A 57 1.95 -5.65 -8.93
N LEU A 58 3.09 -5.95 -9.55
CA LEU A 58 4.27 -5.10 -9.49
C LEU A 58 4.00 -3.73 -10.12
N GLU A 59 3.29 -3.66 -11.25
CA GLU A 59 2.94 -2.39 -11.91
C GLU A 59 2.09 -1.50 -11.02
N ILE A 60 1.14 -2.08 -10.28
CA ILE A 60 0.32 -1.33 -9.33
C ILE A 60 1.20 -0.77 -8.19
N THR A 61 2.06 -1.61 -7.60
CA THR A 61 2.92 -1.17 -6.48
C THR A 61 3.99 -0.15 -6.90
N CYS A 62 4.61 -0.34 -8.07
CA CYS A 62 5.62 0.57 -8.61
C CYS A 62 4.99 1.85 -9.17
N GLY A 63 3.73 1.79 -9.62
CA GLY A 63 2.95 2.94 -10.08
C GLY A 63 2.57 3.93 -8.98
N LEU A 64 2.70 3.56 -7.70
CA LEU A 64 2.51 4.46 -6.57
C LEU A 64 3.60 5.54 -6.55
N GLY A 65 3.30 6.65 -7.22
CA GLY A 65 4.21 7.78 -7.42
C GLY A 65 4.57 8.53 -6.14
N LYS A 66 5.49 9.49 -6.30
CA LYS A 66 6.07 10.28 -5.19
C LYS A 66 5.07 11.16 -4.43
N ARG A 67 3.89 11.42 -5.01
CA ARG A 67 2.81 12.21 -4.38
C ARG A 67 2.19 11.51 -3.17
N VAL A 68 2.28 10.18 -3.11
CA VAL A 68 1.77 9.40 -1.97
C VAL A 68 2.80 9.42 -0.84
N ARG A 69 2.43 9.99 0.31
CA ARG A 69 3.27 10.00 1.51
C ARG A 69 3.47 8.56 2.00
N ARG A 70 4.72 8.15 2.15
CA ARG A 70 5.09 6.83 2.70
C ARG A 70 5.44 6.97 4.18
N VAL A 71 4.77 6.20 5.02
CA VAL A 71 5.06 6.10 6.46
C VAL A 71 5.51 4.67 6.73
N TYR A 72 6.75 4.51 7.19
CA TYR A 72 7.33 3.20 7.49
C TYR A 72 7.05 2.87 8.95
N VAL A 73 6.25 1.83 9.17
CA VAL A 73 5.98 1.33 10.52
C VAL A 73 7.04 0.28 10.82
N SER A 74 8.14 0.68 11.48
CA SER A 74 9.13 -0.28 11.96
C SER A 74 8.58 -1.00 13.19
N SER A 75 8.39 -2.31 13.09
CA SER A 75 8.33 -3.13 14.29
C SER A 75 9.72 -3.07 14.93
N ALA A 76 9.82 -2.69 16.21
CA ALA A 76 11.10 -2.51 16.90
C ALA A 76 11.98 -3.79 16.95
N ARG A 77 11.52 -4.92 16.38
CA ARG A 77 12.21 -6.22 16.40
C ARG A 77 13.11 -6.49 15.20
N GLU A 78 13.01 -5.74 14.09
CA GLU A 78 13.69 -6.14 12.83
C GLU A 78 14.88 -5.27 12.43
N HIS A 79 15.00 -4.03 12.91
CA HIS A 79 16.17 -3.17 12.64
C HIS A 79 17.50 -3.71 13.20
N ALA A 80 17.45 -4.59 14.22
CA ALA A 80 18.67 -5.17 14.79
C ALA A 80 19.40 -6.15 13.85
N LYS A 81 18.73 -6.71 12.84
CA LYS A 81 19.34 -7.66 11.90
C LYS A 81 20.13 -7.00 10.78
N TRP A 82 19.72 -5.80 10.34
CA TRP A 82 20.32 -5.17 9.16
C TRP A 82 21.71 -4.59 9.44
N HIS A 83 21.93 -4.07 10.66
CA HIS A 83 23.25 -3.54 11.05
C HIS A 83 24.36 -4.59 11.19
N ARG A 84 24.03 -5.89 11.31
CA ARG A 84 25.04 -6.96 11.39
C ARG A 84 25.49 -7.47 10.02
N PHE A 85 24.67 -7.31 8.98
CA PHE A 85 24.97 -7.82 7.64
C PHE A 85 25.90 -6.91 6.81
N SER A 86 26.09 -5.66 7.21
CA SER A 86 26.87 -4.70 6.41
C SER A 86 28.39 -4.76 6.60
N ASN A 87 28.92 -5.47 7.60
CA ASN A 87 30.37 -5.46 7.88
C ASN A 87 31.14 -6.73 7.51
N GLU A 88 30.49 -7.89 7.30
CA GLU A 88 31.21 -9.12 6.94
C GLU A 88 31.33 -9.34 5.43
N GLN A 89 30.40 -8.83 4.61
CA GLN A 89 30.40 -9.12 3.17
C GLN A 89 31.17 -8.10 2.31
N VAL A 90 31.47 -6.90 2.81
CA VAL A 90 32.27 -5.90 2.06
C VAL A 90 33.76 -6.28 2.05
N ALA A 91 34.27 -6.89 3.13
CA ALA A 91 35.69 -7.25 3.27
C ALA A 91 36.16 -8.42 2.38
N SER A 92 35.24 -9.15 1.74
CA SER A 92 35.58 -10.27 0.86
C SER A 92 35.74 -9.87 -0.61
N CYS A 93 35.31 -8.66 -1.02
CA CYS A 93 35.38 -8.23 -2.42
C CYS A 93 36.64 -7.39 -2.77
N GLU A 94 37.37 -6.87 -1.77
CA GLU A 94 38.52 -5.98 -1.99
C GLU A 94 39.90 -6.68 -2.04
N ARG A 95 39.96 -7.98 -2.38
CA ARG A 95 41.24 -8.67 -2.62
C ARG A 95 41.19 -9.57 -3.84
N ASN A 96 41.41 -8.99 -5.01
CA ASN A 96 42.49 -9.42 -5.92
C ASN A 96 42.68 -8.37 -7.04
N PRO A 97 43.93 -8.04 -7.44
CA PRO A 97 44.22 -7.13 -8.56
C PRO A 97 43.88 -7.73 -9.92
#